data_AF-A0A419F9Q4-F1
#
_entry.id   AF-A0A419F9Q4-F1
#
_cell.length_a   1.000
_cell.length_b   1.000
_cell.length_c   1.000
_cell.angle_alpha   90.00
_cell.angle_beta   90.00
_cell.angle_gamma   90.00
#
_symmetry.space_group_name_H-M   'P 1'
#
loop_
_entity.id
_entity.type
_entity.pdbx_description
1 polymer ?
#
loop_
_entity_poly.entity_id
_entity_poly.type
_entity_poly.pdbx_seq_one_letter_code
_entity_poly.pdbx_strand_id
1 'polypeptide(L)'
;MVMTERTRSPHVKLQEFVDCFLDTDHKKELEIFSDPKLTGPTREEVPDEALRYLALVLLYAIDEKIKDISFIRKQPDSSVCRMAGEKFYEVPTPKEEVMATLFEEIEEMAGMDETKRTGKLILGLKDDQIALKLSSTLTDAGEEKIILQLPQLA
;
A
#
# COMPACT_ATOMS: atom_id res chain seq x y z
N MET A 1 -35.81 9.18 1.10
CA MET A 1 -34.86 9.07 2.24
C MET A 1 -34.42 7.63 2.27
N VAL A 2 -33.21 7.29 1.84
CA VAL A 2 -31.95 7.65 2.50
C VAL A 2 -30.95 8.18 1.46
N MET A 3 -30.40 9.36 1.74
CA MET A 3 -29.19 9.83 1.08
C MET A 3 -28.07 8.91 1.55
N THR A 4 -27.60 7.99 0.71
CA THR A 4 -26.39 7.22 1.00
C THR A 4 -25.24 8.21 1.08
N GLU A 5 -24.73 8.38 2.30
CA GLU A 5 -23.55 9.17 2.63
C GLU A 5 -22.44 8.84 1.62
N ARG A 6 -21.72 9.86 1.15
CA ARG A 6 -20.69 9.68 0.12
C ARG A 6 -19.64 8.68 0.62
N THR A 7 -19.70 7.44 0.13
CA THR A 7 -18.59 6.49 0.20
C THR A 7 -17.44 7.14 -0.57
N ARG A 8 -16.47 7.70 0.14
CA ARG A 8 -15.28 8.31 -0.47
C ARG A 8 -14.51 7.20 -1.18
N SER A 9 -14.06 7.45 -2.40
CA SER A 9 -13.20 6.50 -3.11
C SER A 9 -11.94 6.22 -2.29
N PRO A 10 -11.45 4.97 -2.26
CA PRO A 10 -10.21 4.63 -1.56
C PRO A 10 -9.01 5.44 -2.02
N HIS A 11 -9.01 5.88 -3.28
CA HIS A 11 -8.00 6.79 -3.81
C HIS A 11 -7.97 8.14 -3.09
N VAL A 12 -9.14 8.73 -2.83
CA VAL A 12 -9.24 10.00 -2.09
C VAL A 12 -8.74 9.82 -0.67
N LYS A 13 -9.08 8.70 -0.04
CA LYS A 13 -8.68 8.40 1.33
C LYS A 13 -7.17 8.13 1.45
N LEU A 14 -6.58 7.48 0.44
CA LEU A 14 -5.13 7.36 0.32
C LEU A 14 -4.45 8.74 0.26
N GLN A 15 -5.00 9.70 -0.52
CA GLN A 15 -4.45 11.06 -0.56
C GLN A 15 -4.51 11.74 0.83
N GLU A 16 -5.63 11.59 1.55
CA GLU A 16 -5.78 12.15 2.90
C GLU A 16 -4.71 11.60 3.87
N PHE A 17 -4.39 10.30 3.78
CA PHE A 17 -3.31 9.72 4.57
C PHE A 17 -1.93 10.19 4.13
N VAL A 18 -1.67 10.27 2.82
CA VAL A 18 -0.42 10.80 2.29
C VAL A 18 -0.18 12.23 2.81
N ASP A 19 -1.20 13.08 2.77
CA ASP A 19 -1.12 14.45 3.30
C ASP A 19 -0.89 14.47 4.82
N CYS A 20 -1.56 13.58 5.57
CA CYS A 20 -1.44 13.51 7.03
C CYS A 20 -0.04 13.09 7.49
N PHE A 21 0.61 12.16 6.77
CA PHE A 21 1.91 11.60 7.15
C PHE A 21 3.11 12.24 6.44
N LEU A 22 2.87 13.21 5.56
CA LEU A 22 3.86 13.77 4.65
C LEU A 22 5.14 14.27 5.34
N ASP A 23 5.00 14.95 6.48
CA ASP A 23 6.12 15.52 7.25
C ASP A 23 6.41 14.73 8.54
N THR A 24 6.09 13.42 8.57
CA THR A 24 6.34 12.52 9.71
C THR A 24 7.56 11.62 9.50
N ASP A 25 7.99 10.92 10.55
CA ASP A 25 9.03 9.88 10.44
C ASP A 25 8.39 8.56 9.97
N HIS A 26 8.28 8.38 8.65
CA HIS A 26 7.51 7.28 8.07
C HIS A 26 8.03 5.90 8.50
N LYS A 27 9.35 5.77 8.72
CA LYS A 27 9.95 4.52 9.19
C LYS A 27 9.45 4.17 10.58
N LYS A 28 9.44 5.13 11.52
CA LYS A 28 8.91 4.89 12.87
C LYS A 28 7.42 4.58 12.86
N GLU A 29 6.65 5.26 12.01
CA GLU A 29 5.21 4.98 11.86
C GLU A 29 4.96 3.57 11.29
N LEU A 30 5.82 3.08 10.40
CA LEU A 30 5.73 1.71 9.88
C LEU A 30 6.05 0.64 10.94
N GLU A 31 6.95 0.92 11.89
CA GLU A 31 7.30 -0.04 12.96
C GLU A 31 6.08 -0.44 13.81
N ILE A 32 5.10 0.46 13.94
CA ILE A 32 3.82 0.24 14.64
C ILE A 32 3.08 -0.98 14.07
N PHE A 33 3.14 -1.21 12.76
CA PHE A 33 2.44 -2.33 12.12
C PHE A 33 3.01 -3.72 12.45
N SER A 34 4.26 -3.75 12.93
CA SER A 34 4.91 -4.97 13.41
C SER A 34 4.89 -5.15 14.93
N ASP A 35 4.35 -4.19 15.69
CA ASP A 35 4.34 -4.27 17.15
C ASP A 35 3.32 -5.31 17.64
N PRO A 36 3.76 -6.44 18.24
CA PRO A 36 2.85 -7.48 18.73
C PRO A 36 2.02 -7.03 19.93
N LYS A 37 2.35 -5.90 20.57
CA LYS A 37 1.66 -5.37 21.76
C LYS A 37 0.44 -4.54 21.40
N LEU A 38 0.29 -4.13 20.14
CA LEU A 38 -0.87 -3.38 19.69
C LEU A 38 -2.03 -4.33 19.38
N THR A 39 -3.17 -4.06 20.01
CA THR A 39 -4.46 -4.64 19.61
C THR A 39 -4.65 -4.37 18.12
N GLY A 40 -4.97 -5.41 17.34
CA GLY A 40 -5.19 -5.24 15.91
C GLY A 40 -6.36 -4.30 15.63
N PRO A 41 -6.45 -3.77 14.41
CA PRO A 41 -7.61 -3.00 14.02
C PRO A 41 -8.88 -3.80 14.27
N THR A 42 -9.95 -3.10 14.64
CA THR A 42 -11.28 -3.66 14.51
C THR A 42 -11.57 -3.89 13.02
N ARG A 43 -12.52 -4.77 12.71
CA ARG A 43 -12.91 -5.05 11.32
C ARG A 43 -13.27 -3.79 10.52
N GLU A 44 -13.83 -2.77 11.18
CA GLU A 44 -14.21 -1.50 10.56
C GLU A 44 -12.99 -0.60 10.27
N GLU A 45 -11.88 -0.79 10.97
CA GLU A 45 -10.63 -0.04 10.81
C GLU A 45 -9.66 -0.69 9.81
N VAL A 46 -9.86 -1.96 9.45
CA VAL A 46 -8.95 -2.69 8.54
C VAL A 46 -8.71 -1.96 7.21
N PRO A 47 -9.74 -1.42 6.50
CA PRO A 47 -9.51 -0.68 5.26
C PRO A 47 -8.67 0.59 5.46
N ASP A 48 -8.93 1.31 6.55
CA ASP A 48 -8.22 2.54 6.89
C ASP A 48 -6.76 2.25 7.24
N GLU A 49 -6.51 1.19 7.99
CA GLU A 49 -5.17 0.71 8.30
C GLU A 49 -4.41 0.24 7.06
N ALA A 50 -5.10 -0.39 6.10
CA ALA A 50 -4.48 -0.80 4.84
C ALA A 50 -4.04 0.41 4.01
N LEU A 51 -4.90 1.42 3.86
CA LEU A 51 -4.57 2.66 3.15
C LEU A 51 -3.54 3.50 3.91
N ARG A 52 -3.58 3.54 5.24
CA ARG A 52 -2.57 4.17 6.09
C ARG A 52 -1.20 3.53 5.89
N TYR A 53 -1.16 2.20 5.92
CA TYR A 53 0.06 1.44 5.66
C TYR A 53 0.61 1.74 4.26
N LEU A 54 -0.25 1.72 3.22
CA LEU A 54 0.15 2.05 1.86
C LEU A 54 0.74 3.46 1.75
N ALA A 55 0.09 4.46 2.36
CA ALA A 55 0.57 5.83 2.38
C ALA A 55 1.98 5.92 2.98
N LEU A 56 2.19 5.31 4.14
CA LEU A 56 3.48 5.31 4.82
C LEU A 56 4.57 4.58 4.02
N VAL A 57 4.25 3.43 3.41
CA VAL A 57 5.20 2.71 2.54
C VAL A 57 5.57 3.55 1.33
N LEU A 58 4.61 4.22 0.69
CA LEU A 58 4.86 5.09 -0.46
C LEU A 58 5.74 6.29 -0.09
N LEU A 59 5.44 6.96 1.02
CA LEU A 59 6.24 8.08 1.51
C LEU A 59 7.66 7.66 1.85
N TYR A 60 7.81 6.56 2.59
CA TYR A 60 9.14 6.02 2.92
C TYR A 60 9.92 5.59 1.66
N ALA A 61 9.23 5.01 0.68
CA ALA A 61 9.83 4.65 -0.61
C ALA A 61 10.33 5.88 -1.38
N ILE A 62 9.61 6.99 -1.34
CA ILE A 62 10.02 8.26 -1.97
C ILE A 62 11.27 8.80 -1.27
N ASP A 63 11.27 8.86 0.06
CA ASP A 63 12.40 9.35 0.86
C ASP A 63 13.68 8.54 0.62
N GLU A 64 13.56 7.21 0.52
CA GLU A 64 14.68 6.29 0.25
C GLU A 64 14.97 6.11 -1.25
N LYS A 65 14.30 6.85 -2.14
CA LYS A 65 14.46 6.79 -3.61
C LYS A 65 14.33 5.36 -4.17
N ILE A 66 13.38 4.62 -3.63
CA ILE A 66 13.03 3.25 -4.03
C ILE A 66 12.44 3.26 -5.44
N LYS A 67 12.76 2.22 -6.21
CA LYS A 67 12.23 2.03 -7.57
C LYS A 67 11.03 1.10 -7.60
N ASP A 68 11.10 0.01 -6.83
CA ASP A 68 10.07 -1.01 -6.80
C ASP A 68 9.68 -1.33 -5.35
N ILE A 69 8.38 -1.33 -5.07
CA ILE A 69 7.78 -1.87 -3.86
C ILE A 69 7.08 -3.17 -4.25
N SER A 70 7.31 -4.25 -3.51
CA SER A 70 6.68 -5.56 -3.71
C SER A 70 5.93 -5.96 -2.44
N PHE A 71 4.60 -6.09 -2.56
CA PHE A 71 3.77 -6.76 -1.58
C PHE A 71 3.59 -8.21 -2.03
N ILE A 72 3.90 -9.15 -1.15
CA ILE A 72 3.84 -10.59 -1.43
C ILE A 72 2.99 -11.23 -0.35
N ARG A 73 2.00 -12.02 -0.74
CA ARG A 73 1.17 -12.83 0.14
C ARG A 73 1.29 -14.30 -0.26
N LYS A 74 1.58 -15.17 0.70
CA LYS A 74 1.66 -16.63 0.53
C LYS A 74 0.76 -17.33 1.54
N GLN A 75 -0.01 -18.29 1.07
CA GLN A 75 -0.75 -19.19 1.97
C GLN A 75 0.22 -20.18 2.67
N PRO A 76 -0.01 -20.56 3.94
CA PRO A 76 -1.18 -20.22 4.74
C PRO A 76 -1.19 -18.80 5.33
N ASP A 77 -0.07 -18.19 5.75
CA ASP A 77 -0.11 -16.86 6.41
C ASP A 77 1.28 -16.17 6.40
N SER A 78 1.92 -16.07 5.23
CA SER A 78 3.20 -15.36 5.12
C SER A 78 3.08 -14.20 4.14
N SER A 79 2.96 -13.01 4.71
CA SER A 79 2.99 -11.75 3.99
C SER A 79 4.31 -11.03 4.18
N VAL A 80 4.82 -10.39 3.12
CA VAL A 80 6.08 -9.65 3.13
C VAL A 80 5.94 -8.38 2.29
N CYS A 81 6.43 -7.26 2.81
CA CYS A 81 6.67 -6.04 2.06
C CYS A 81 8.18 -5.85 1.82
N ARG A 82 8.57 -5.67 0.56
CA ARG A 82 9.97 -5.43 0.17
C ARG A 82 10.07 -4.18 -0.69
N MET A 83 11.12 -3.40 -0.46
CA MET A 83 11.44 -2.25 -1.28
C MET A 83 12.83 -2.41 -1.89
N ALA A 84 12.96 -2.11 -3.17
CA ALA A 84 14.19 -2.19 -3.92
C ALA A 84 14.52 -0.83 -4.56
N GLY A 85 15.63 -0.23 -4.10
CA GLY A 85 16.26 0.94 -4.69
C GLY A 85 17.72 0.63 -5.04
N GLU A 86 18.65 1.50 -4.63
CA GLU A 86 20.08 1.14 -4.62
C GLU A 86 20.40 0.03 -3.60
N LYS A 87 19.56 -0.07 -2.56
CA LYS A 87 19.62 -1.09 -1.53
C LYS A 87 18.26 -1.78 -1.42
N PHE A 88 18.26 -2.96 -0.80
CA PHE A 88 17.05 -3.66 -0.43
C PHE A 88 16.65 -3.31 0.99
N TYR A 89 15.37 -3.06 1.19
CA TYR A 89 14.78 -2.77 2.48
C TYR A 89 13.63 -3.74 2.71
N GLU A 90 13.65 -4.39 3.87
CA GLU A 90 12.49 -5.12 4.36
C GLU A 90 11.70 -4.18 5.26
N VAL A 91 10.40 -4.06 4.99
CA VAL A 91 9.50 -3.15 5.70
C VAL A 91 8.65 -3.98 6.64
N PRO A 92 8.36 -3.50 7.86
CA PRO A 92 7.37 -4.11 8.74
C PRO A 92 6.12 -4.57 7.98
N THR A 93 5.82 -5.87 8.02
CA THR A 93 4.60 -6.41 7.43
C THR A 93 3.45 -6.20 8.40
N PRO A 94 2.29 -5.67 7.95
CA PRO A 94 1.11 -5.55 8.78
C PRO A 94 0.48 -6.93 9.04
N LYS A 95 -0.57 -6.97 9.86
CA LYS A 95 -1.37 -8.18 10.07
C LYS A 95 -1.99 -8.66 8.75
N GLU A 96 -2.22 -9.97 8.64
CA GLU A 96 -2.68 -10.60 7.40
C GLU A 96 -4.00 -10.00 6.88
N GLU A 97 -4.93 -9.65 7.77
CA GLU A 97 -6.20 -8.99 7.39
C GLU A 97 -5.97 -7.62 6.72
N VAL A 98 -5.01 -6.83 7.23
CA VAL A 98 -4.65 -5.53 6.66
C VAL A 98 -3.93 -5.72 5.33
N MET A 99 -3.05 -6.71 5.22
CA MET A 99 -2.39 -7.04 3.96
C MET A 99 -3.41 -7.53 2.90
N ALA A 100 -4.38 -8.35 3.29
CA ALA A 100 -5.40 -8.84 2.39
C ALA A 100 -6.25 -7.69 1.82
N THR A 101 -6.72 -6.80 2.69
CA THR A 101 -7.46 -5.61 2.27
C THR A 101 -6.59 -4.66 1.45
N LEU A 102 -5.29 -4.51 1.77
CA LEU A 102 -4.37 -3.72 0.95
C LEU A 102 -4.33 -4.16 -0.52
N PHE A 103 -4.35 -5.47 -0.79
CA PHE A 103 -4.39 -5.98 -2.16
C PHE A 103 -5.67 -5.57 -2.87
N GLU A 104 -6.82 -5.75 -2.22
CA GLU A 104 -8.14 -5.37 -2.75
C GLU A 104 -8.21 -3.87 -3.06
N GLU A 105 -7.76 -3.03 -2.14
CA GLU A 105 -7.74 -1.57 -2.29
C GLU A 105 -6.84 -1.12 -3.45
N ILE A 106 -5.65 -1.73 -3.59
CA ILE A 106 -4.74 -1.42 -4.70
C ILE A 106 -5.35 -1.82 -6.04
N GLU A 107 -5.94 -3.01 -6.13
CA GLU A 107 -6.55 -3.47 -7.37
C GLU A 107 -7.76 -2.60 -7.75
N GLU A 108 -8.61 -2.23 -6.79
CA GLU A 108 -9.74 -1.32 -7.02
C GLU A 108 -9.25 0.05 -7.53
N MET A 109 -8.29 0.67 -6.83
CA MET A 109 -7.78 1.99 -7.22
C MET A 109 -7.10 2.01 -8.59
N ALA A 110 -6.42 0.92 -8.95
CA ALA A 110 -5.73 0.79 -10.23
C ALA A 110 -6.64 0.26 -11.37
N GLY A 111 -7.88 -0.10 -11.04
CA GLY A 111 -8.80 -0.80 -11.95
C GLY A 111 -8.18 -2.08 -12.50
N MET A 112 -7.55 -2.86 -11.64
CA MET A 112 -6.95 -4.15 -11.92
C MET A 112 -7.90 -5.26 -11.46
N ASP A 113 -7.80 -6.40 -12.12
CA ASP A 113 -8.56 -7.60 -11.80
C ASP A 113 -7.83 -8.84 -12.35
N GLU A 114 -8.48 -10.00 -12.28
CA GLU A 114 -7.92 -11.26 -12.77
C GLU A 114 -7.54 -11.25 -14.26
N THR A 115 -8.27 -10.46 -15.05
CA THR A 115 -8.06 -10.28 -16.50
C THR A 115 -7.09 -9.13 -16.82
N LYS A 116 -7.05 -8.11 -15.95
CA LYS A 116 -6.21 -6.93 -16.09
C LYS A 116 -5.23 -6.83 -14.92
N ARG A 117 -4.10 -7.52 -15.10
CA ARG A 117 -3.00 -7.60 -14.13
C ARG A 117 -2.07 -6.39 -14.09
N THR A 118 -2.41 -5.30 -14.78
CA THR A 118 -1.59 -4.08 -14.79
C THR A 118 -2.44 -2.82 -14.70
N GLY A 119 -1.93 -1.81 -14.02
CA GLY A 119 -2.65 -0.58 -13.76
C GLY A 119 -1.72 0.60 -13.53
N LYS A 120 -2.32 1.76 -13.25
CA LYS A 120 -1.60 2.98 -12.89
C LYS A 120 -2.33 3.65 -11.74
N LEU A 121 -1.55 4.21 -10.82
CA LEU A 121 -2.06 4.98 -9.69
C LEU A 121 -1.36 6.34 -9.70
N ILE A 122 -2.12 7.43 -9.64
CA ILE A 122 -1.56 8.77 -9.50
C ILE A 122 -1.58 9.14 -8.03
N LEU A 123 -0.46 9.60 -7.49
CA LEU A 123 -0.34 10.06 -6.12
C LEU A 123 0.04 11.55 -6.12
N GLY A 124 -0.74 12.38 -5.44
CA GLY A 124 -0.39 13.78 -5.20
C GLY A 124 0.57 13.90 -4.02
N LEU A 125 1.51 14.84 -4.12
CA LEU A 125 2.53 15.13 -3.11
C LEU A 125 2.76 16.64 -3.04
N LYS A 126 2.16 17.33 -2.06
CA LYS A 126 2.14 18.81 -1.98
C LYS A 126 1.79 19.45 -3.34
N ASP A 127 2.77 20.03 -4.02
CA ASP A 127 2.65 20.74 -5.29
C ASP A 127 3.03 19.90 -6.52
N ASP A 128 3.30 18.60 -6.34
CA ASP A 128 3.69 17.67 -7.40
C ASP A 128 2.81 16.41 -7.41
N GLN A 129 2.98 15.56 -8.44
CA GLN A 129 2.32 14.28 -8.55
C GLN A 129 3.24 13.22 -9.14
N ILE A 130 3.18 12.02 -8.59
CA ILE A 130 3.88 10.86 -9.13
C ILE A 130 2.90 9.85 -9.73
N ALA A 131 3.31 9.23 -10.83
CA ALA A 131 2.54 8.18 -11.48
C ALA A 131 3.21 6.82 -11.22
N LEU A 132 2.56 5.99 -10.42
CA LEU A 132 2.98 4.63 -10.09
C LEU A 132 2.48 3.67 -11.16
N LYS A 133 3.33 2.75 -11.61
CA LYS A 133 2.89 1.62 -12.44
C LYS A 133 2.67 0.41 -11.55
N LEU A 134 1.56 -0.28 -11.76
CA LEU A 134 1.19 -1.43 -10.94
C LEU A 134 1.13 -2.69 -11.79
N SER A 135 1.56 -3.79 -11.20
CA SER A 135 1.39 -5.12 -11.78
C SER A 135 1.05 -6.12 -10.69
N SER A 136 0.13 -7.04 -10.95
CA SER A 136 -0.19 -8.17 -10.09
C SER A 136 0.17 -9.49 -10.77
N THR A 137 0.65 -10.45 -9.99
CA THR A 137 0.96 -11.80 -10.46
C THR A 137 0.50 -12.81 -9.42
N LEU A 138 -0.10 -13.91 -9.89
CA LEU A 138 -0.45 -15.07 -9.08
C LEU A 138 0.32 -16.28 -9.62
N THR A 139 1.06 -16.95 -8.75
CA THR A 139 1.81 -18.16 -9.11
C THR A 139 0.97 -19.42 -8.88
N ASP A 140 1.31 -20.52 -9.56
CA ASP A 140 0.65 -21.83 -9.36
C ASP A 140 0.77 -22.36 -7.93
N ALA A 141 1.73 -21.85 -7.16
CA ALA A 141 1.94 -22.18 -5.75
C ALA A 141 1.08 -21.35 -4.78
N GLY A 142 0.19 -20.49 -5.30
CA GLY A 142 -0.69 -19.63 -4.48
C GLY A 142 0.02 -18.42 -3.88
N GLU A 143 1.21 -18.07 -4.36
CA GLU A 143 1.86 -16.78 -4.04
C GLU A 143 1.26 -15.69 -4.93
N GLU A 144 0.65 -14.70 -4.28
CA GLU A 144 0.16 -13.49 -4.91
C GLU A 144 1.13 -12.35 -4.66
N LYS A 145 1.40 -11.57 -5.69
CA LYS A 145 2.36 -10.47 -5.62
C LYS A 145 1.83 -9.26 -6.36
N ILE A 146 1.88 -8.11 -5.71
CA ILE A 146 1.64 -6.80 -6.30
C ILE A 146 2.95 -6.01 -6.28
N ILE A 147 3.30 -5.41 -7.41
CA ILE A 147 4.49 -4.56 -7.56
C ILE A 147 4.05 -3.15 -7.93
N LEU A 148 4.50 -2.17 -7.15
CA LEU A 148 4.35 -0.75 -7.42
C LEU A 148 5.72 -0.21 -7.86
N GLN A 149 5.78 0.33 -9.07
CA GLN A 149 6.99 0.92 -9.60
C GLN A 149 6.88 2.44 -9.55
N LEU A 150 7.81 3.07 -8.82
CA LEU A 150 7.91 4.51 -8.73
C LEU A 150 8.62 5.07 -9.97
N PRO A 151 8.25 6.29 -10.42
CA PRO A 151 9.06 6.99 -11.41
C PRO A 151 10.43 7.30 -10.81
N GLN A 152 11.47 7.25 -11.63
CA GLN A 152 12.78 7.70 -11.17
C GLN A 152 12.78 9.22 -11.07
N LEU A 153 12.72 9.72 -9.84
CA LEU A 153 12.86 11.13 -9.52
C LEU A 153 14.34 11.51 -9.75
N ALA A 154 14.56 12.42 -10.69
CA ALA A 154 15.88 12.85 -11.15
C ALA A 154 16.55 13.84 -10.17
#